data_AF-A0A2N1SHT4-F1
#
_entry.id   AF-A0A2N1SHT4-F1
#
_cell.length_a   1.000
_cell.length_b   1.000
_cell.length_c   1.000
_cell.angle_alpha   90.00
_cell.angle_beta   90.00
_cell.angle_gamma   90.00
#
_symmetry.space_group_name_H-M   'P 1'
#
loop_
_entity.id
_entity.type
_entity.pdbx_description
1 polymer ?
#
loop_
_entity_poly.entity_id
_entity_poly.type
_entity_poly.pdbx_seq_one_letter_code
_entity_poly.pdbx_strand_id
1 'polypeptide(L)'
;MPDPGDFYQLSLGYRLDDKNILFFNGLTWKYPAPLGIPLYDSSFGSADEEYPGYVRAFGFGVGYQRFIWEGLFASLYATPFLQKFYTSDNQYLNSGFQLFLQGQLGYQIDFFKGRLYLKPALSFNYWPVNTDFPDTFQQKEKNWPNYIFFEPHLNIGFRF
;
A
#
# COMPACT_ATOMS: atom_id res chain seq x y z
N MET A 1 -18.63 0.69 -5.57
CA MET A 1 -18.10 0.10 -4.33
C MET A 1 -18.92 0.66 -3.17
N PRO A 2 -19.72 -0.16 -2.48
CA PRO A 2 -20.60 0.32 -1.42
C PRO A 2 -19.86 0.73 -0.13
N ASP A 3 -18.58 0.36 0.04
CA ASP A 3 -17.71 0.86 1.12
C ASP A 3 -16.27 1.05 0.59
N PRO A 4 -15.81 2.29 0.33
CA PRO A 4 -14.44 2.53 -0.14
C PRO A 4 -13.43 2.11 0.93
N GLY A 5 -12.31 1.53 0.52
CA GLY A 5 -11.26 1.18 1.46
C GLY A 5 -10.71 2.41 2.20
N ASP A 6 -10.60 2.31 3.53
CA ASP A 6 -9.99 3.36 4.34
C ASP A 6 -8.47 3.21 4.31
N PHE A 7 -7.78 3.94 3.45
CA PHE A 7 -6.32 3.96 3.42
C PHE A 7 -5.76 5.28 3.93
N TYR A 8 -4.90 5.21 4.94
CA TYR A 8 -4.17 6.36 5.45
C TYR A 8 -2.70 5.99 5.65
N GLN A 9 -1.81 6.84 5.14
CA GLN A 9 -0.37 6.73 5.32
C GLN A 9 0.21 8.07 5.74
N LEU A 10 1.04 8.04 6.78
CA LEU A 10 1.90 9.13 7.18
C LEU A 10 3.36 8.70 7.05
N SER A 11 4.17 9.53 6.40
CA SER A 11 5.57 9.23 6.12
C SER A 11 6.46 10.33 6.68
N LEU A 12 7.43 9.96 7.52
CA LEU A 12 8.51 10.84 7.95
C LEU A 12 9.77 10.54 7.13
N GLY A 13 10.25 11.54 6.40
CA GLY A 13 11.46 11.42 5.58
C GLY A 13 12.69 12.02 6.26
N TYR A 14 13.80 11.29 6.27
CA TYR A 14 15.12 11.78 6.68
C TYR A 14 16.07 11.73 5.49
N ARG A 15 16.62 12.89 5.11
CA ARG A 15 17.57 13.00 3.99
C ARG A 15 18.97 12.63 4.48
N LEU A 16 19.53 11.56 3.94
CA LEU A 16 20.90 11.13 4.21
C LEU A 16 21.91 12.00 3.47
N ASP A 17 21.61 12.28 2.20
CA ASP A 17 22.38 13.16 1.30
C ASP A 17 21.47 13.69 0.19
N ASP A 18 22.02 14.42 -0.78
CA ASP A 18 21.23 15.05 -1.85
C ASP A 18 20.42 14.07 -2.70
N LYS A 19 20.79 12.79 -2.74
CA LYS A 19 20.13 11.76 -3.54
C LYS A 19 19.35 10.74 -2.73
N ASN A 20 19.67 10.57 -1.44
CA ASN A 20 19.21 9.43 -0.65
C ASN A 20 18.32 9.89 0.51
N ILE A 21 17.13 9.28 0.63
CA ILE A 21 16.15 9.56 1.68
C ILE A 21 15.70 8.24 2.32
N LEU A 22 15.69 8.21 3.65
CA LEU A 22 15.03 7.16 4.42
C LEU A 22 13.62 7.61 4.80
N PHE A 23 12.68 6.68 4.80
CA PHE A 23 11.31 6.90 5.21
C PHE A 23 10.92 5.98 6.36
N PHE A 24 10.17 6.53 7.31
CA PHE A 24 9.45 5.79 8.33
C PHE A 24 7.97 6.05 8.12
N ASN A 25 7.20 4.99 7.88
CA ASN A 25 5.81 5.09 7.46
C ASN A 25 4.90 4.44 8.49
N GLY A 26 3.85 5.14 8.91
CA GLY A 26 2.71 4.55 9.60
C GLY A 26 1.54 4.42 8.64
N LEU A 27 0.99 3.22 8.50
CA LEU A 27 -0.09 2.91 7.56
C LEU A 27 -1.24 2.22 8.28
N THR A 28 -2.46 2.60 7.95
CA THR A 28 -3.67 1.83 8.27
C THR A 28 -4.48 1.64 7.01
N TRP A 29 -5.07 0.45 6.87
CA TRP A 29 -5.85 0.10 5.70
C TRP A 29 -7.07 -0.73 6.10
N LYS A 30 -8.25 -0.36 5.62
CA LYS A 30 -9.44 -1.23 5.57
C LYS A 30 -9.71 -1.61 4.13
N TYR A 31 -9.89 -2.89 3.83
CA TYR A 31 -10.24 -3.34 2.48
C TYR A 31 -11.24 -4.52 2.51
N PRO A 32 -12.25 -4.52 1.62
CA PRO A 32 -13.31 -5.53 1.59
C PRO A 32 -13.06 -6.68 0.60
N ALA A 33 -12.00 -6.62 -0.22
CA ALA A 33 -11.73 -7.59 -1.27
C ALA A 33 -10.22 -7.85 -1.42
N PRO A 34 -9.80 -8.93 -2.11
CA PRO A 34 -8.39 -9.22 -2.37
C PRO A 34 -7.63 -8.05 -2.95
N LEU A 35 -6.46 -7.78 -2.36
CA LEU A 35 -5.57 -6.72 -2.84
C LEU A 35 -5.02 -7.02 -4.24
N GLY A 36 -4.92 -8.30 -4.60
CA GLY A 36 -4.37 -8.74 -5.88
C GLY A 36 -5.18 -8.37 -7.12
N ILE A 37 -6.37 -7.77 -6.97
CA ILE A 37 -7.23 -7.34 -8.08
C ILE A 37 -6.68 -6.04 -8.66
N PRO A 38 -6.09 -6.03 -9.87
CA PRO A 38 -5.54 -4.81 -10.44
C PRO A 38 -6.64 -3.80 -10.79
N LEU A 39 -6.35 -2.49 -10.68
CA LEU A 39 -7.29 -1.41 -11.03
C LEU A 39 -7.85 -1.49 -12.47
N TYR A 40 -7.12 -2.15 -13.36
CA TYR A 40 -7.46 -2.31 -14.78
C TYR A 40 -8.14 -3.65 -15.11
N ASP A 41 -8.37 -4.51 -14.12
CA ASP A 41 -9.13 -5.74 -14.29
C ASP A 41 -10.64 -5.48 -14.22
N SER A 42 -11.43 -6.22 -15.00
CA SER A 42 -12.90 -6.10 -14.99
C SER A 42 -13.54 -6.45 -13.65
N SER A 43 -12.85 -7.22 -12.82
CA SER A 43 -13.32 -7.67 -11.50
C SER A 43 -13.04 -6.63 -10.42
N PHE A 44 -12.30 -5.56 -10.73
CA PHE A 44 -11.99 -4.49 -9.78
C PHE A 44 -13.27 -3.80 -9.30
N GLY A 45 -13.58 -3.95 -7.99
CA GLY A 45 -14.80 -3.43 -7.38
C GLY A 45 -16.06 -4.22 -7.66
N SER A 46 -15.94 -5.44 -8.18
CA SER A 46 -17.05 -6.38 -8.26
C SER A 46 -17.45 -6.87 -6.87
N ALA A 47 -18.76 -6.88 -6.58
CA ALA A 47 -19.29 -7.46 -5.35
C ALA A 47 -19.01 -8.97 -5.24
N ASP A 48 -18.82 -9.65 -6.38
CA ASP A 48 -18.50 -11.08 -6.39
C ASP A 48 -17.09 -11.37 -5.87
N GLU A 49 -16.21 -10.38 -5.81
CA GLU A 49 -14.85 -10.54 -5.26
C GLU A 49 -14.72 -10.10 -3.80
N GLU A 50 -15.79 -9.52 -3.23
CA GLU A 50 -15.79 -9.10 -1.83
C GLU A 50 -15.71 -10.32 -0.90
N TYR A 51 -14.97 -10.15 0.19
CA TYR A 51 -15.01 -11.08 1.32
C TYR A 51 -16.40 -11.02 1.98
N PRO A 52 -16.79 -12.01 2.80
CA PRO A 52 -17.99 -11.92 3.65
C PRO A 52 -17.85 -10.91 4.81
N GLY A 53 -17.00 -9.89 4.65
CA GLY A 53 -16.57 -8.96 5.67
C GLY A 53 -15.40 -8.10 5.17
N TYR A 54 -14.44 -7.77 6.03
CA TYR A 54 -13.29 -6.95 5.62
C TYR A 54 -12.03 -7.26 6.43
N VAL A 55 -10.90 -6.80 5.90
CA VAL A 55 -9.61 -6.81 6.60
C VAL A 55 -9.30 -5.40 7.08
N ARG A 56 -8.84 -5.27 8.32
CA ARG A 56 -8.23 -4.05 8.85
C ARG A 56 -6.76 -4.33 9.16
N ALA A 57 -5.87 -3.60 8.51
CA ALA A 57 -4.43 -3.72 8.67
C ALA A 57 -3.84 -2.45 9.30
N PHE A 58 -2.83 -2.63 10.14
CA PHE A 58 -2.01 -1.55 10.66
C PHE A 58 -0.54 -1.95 10.58
N GLY A 59 0.30 -1.05 10.07
CA GLY A 59 1.70 -1.37 9.78
C GLY A 59 2.63 -0.19 9.99
N PHE A 60 3.86 -0.52 10.38
CA PHE A 60 4.97 0.41 10.45
C PHE A 60 6.05 -0.04 9.46
N GLY A 61 6.24 0.74 8.41
CA GLY A 61 7.17 0.42 7.33
C GLY A 61 8.41 1.28 7.36
N VAL A 62 9.46 0.75 6.73
CA VAL A 62 10.66 1.51 6.38
C VAL A 62 10.77 1.62 4.87
N GLY A 63 11.31 2.74 4.41
CA GLY A 63 11.52 3.00 3.01
C GLY A 63 12.89 3.59 2.73
N TYR A 64 13.37 3.35 1.52
CA TYR A 64 14.55 3.99 0.97
C TYR A 64 14.23 4.52 -0.42
N GLN A 65 14.54 5.78 -0.67
CA GLN A 65 14.41 6.41 -1.96
C GLN A 65 15.76 6.95 -2.42
N ARG A 66 16.07 6.72 -3.70
CA ARG A 66 17.22 7.29 -4.39
C ARG A 66 16.79 8.08 -5.62
N PHE A 67 17.25 9.32 -5.72
CA PHE A 67 17.19 10.08 -6.97
C PHE A 67 18.24 9.54 -7.94
N ILE A 68 17.77 9.08 -9.09
CA ILE A 68 18.59 8.51 -10.16
C ILE A 68 19.02 9.62 -11.12
N TRP A 69 18.13 10.58 -11.37
CA TRP A 69 18.37 11.77 -12.17
C TRP A 69 17.54 12.94 -11.62
N GLU A 70 17.55 14.09 -12.29
CA GLU A 70 16.80 15.29 -11.91
C GLU A 70 15.32 14.95 -11.69
N GLY A 71 14.86 14.98 -10.43
CA GLY A 71 13.49 14.62 -10.05
C GLY A 71 13.15 13.13 -10.13
N LEU A 72 13.70 12.39 -11.08
CA LEU A 72 13.49 10.95 -11.27
C LEU A 72 14.04 10.16 -10.08
N PHE A 73 13.20 9.34 -9.45
CA PHE A 73 13.56 8.53 -8.29
C PHE A 73 13.06 7.10 -8.40
N ALA A 74 13.76 6.20 -7.73
CA ALA A 74 13.24 4.89 -7.37
C ALA A 74 13.17 4.75 -5.85
N SER A 75 12.15 4.07 -5.36
CA SER A 75 11.96 3.81 -3.93
C SER A 75 11.64 2.34 -3.69
N LEU A 76 12.07 1.83 -2.54
CA LEU A 76 11.70 0.52 -2.02
C LEU A 76 11.15 0.70 -0.61
N TYR A 77 10.08 0.00 -0.30
CA TYR A 77 9.43 -0.01 1.01
C TYR A 77 9.19 -1.45 1.46
N ALA A 78 9.35 -1.68 2.77
CA ALA A 78 8.95 -2.90 3.43
C ALA A 78 8.09 -2.55 4.64
N THR A 79 6.87 -3.07 4.65
CA THR A 79 5.86 -2.78 5.67
C THR A 79 5.30 -4.09 6.23
N PRO A 80 5.69 -4.49 7.45
CA PRO A 80 4.94 -5.49 8.20
C PRO A 80 3.59 -4.93 8.64
N PHE A 81 2.51 -5.61 8.25
CA PHE A 81 1.14 -5.33 8.64
C PHE A 81 0.63 -6.38 9.62
N LEU A 82 0.06 -5.90 10.72
CA LEU A 82 -0.82 -6.69 11.58
C LEU A 82 -2.24 -6.59 11.03
N GLN A 83 -2.79 -7.70 10.59
CA GLN A 83 -4.13 -7.79 10.02
C GLN A 83 -5.13 -8.29 11.05
N LYS A 84 -6.35 -7.77 11.00
CA LYS A 84 -7.52 -8.26 11.73
C LYS A 84 -8.66 -8.48 10.74
N PHE A 85 -9.28 -9.64 10.82
CA PHE A 85 -10.39 -10.04 9.96
C PHE A 85 -11.70 -9.83 10.69
N TYR A 86 -12.68 -9.26 10.00
CA TYR A 86 -14.00 -8.96 10.55
C TYR A 86 -15.11 -9.46 9.63
N THR A 87 -16.26 -9.82 10.19
CA THR A 87 -17.50 -10.02 9.41
C THR A 87 -18.09 -8.68 8.95
N SER A 88 -19.09 -8.72 8.07
CA SER A 88 -19.91 -7.55 7.69
C SER A 88 -20.53 -6.83 8.90
N ASP A 89 -20.83 -7.57 9.98
CA ASP A 89 -21.45 -7.05 11.20
C ASP A 89 -20.41 -6.57 12.24
N ASN A 90 -19.16 -6.34 11.81
CA ASN A 90 -18.03 -5.91 12.66
C ASN A 90 -17.63 -6.90 13.77
N GLN A 91 -17.94 -8.18 13.62
CA GLN A 91 -17.46 -9.20 14.56
C GLN A 91 -16.04 -9.63 14.19
N TYR A 92 -15.14 -9.61 15.18
CA TYR A 92 -13.76 -10.06 15.01
C TYR A 92 -13.72 -11.59 14.77
N LEU A 93 -12.96 -12.00 13.74
CA LEU A 93 -12.78 -13.40 13.37
C LEU A 93 -11.42 -13.93 13.81
N ASN A 94 -10.34 -13.29 13.36
CA ASN A 94 -8.96 -13.70 13.65
C ASN A 94 -7.99 -12.54 13.38
N SER A 95 -6.72 -12.73 13.73
CA SER A 95 -5.60 -11.88 13.34
C SER A 95 -4.65 -12.63 12.41
N GLY A 96 -3.98 -11.91 11.53
CA GLY A 96 -2.95 -12.43 10.65
C GLY A 96 -1.80 -11.45 10.46
N PHE A 97 -0.86 -11.85 9.61
CA PHE A 97 0.31 -11.06 9.30
C PHE A 97 0.54 -10.97 7.80
N GLN A 98 0.90 -9.78 7.33
CA GLN A 98 1.33 -9.56 5.96
C GLN A 98 2.65 -8.81 5.92
N LEU A 99 3.60 -9.28 5.12
CA LEU A 99 4.78 -8.49 4.75
C LEU A 99 4.51 -7.87 3.39
N PHE A 100 4.27 -6.55 3.35
CA PHE A 100 4.03 -5.82 2.11
C PHE A 100 5.31 -5.14 1.63
N LEU A 101 5.74 -5.48 0.42
CA LEU A 101 6.88 -4.92 -0.27
C LEU A 101 6.39 -4.06 -1.42
N GLN A 102 6.97 -2.88 -1.57
CA GLN A 102 6.60 -1.96 -2.64
C GLN A 102 7.85 -1.36 -3.28
N GLY A 103 7.93 -1.45 -4.60
CA GLY A 103 8.86 -0.69 -5.41
C GLY A 103 8.13 0.43 -6.14
N GLN A 104 8.69 1.63 -6.14
CA GLN A 104 8.14 2.78 -6.87
C GLN A 104 9.17 3.32 -7.85
N LEU A 105 8.73 3.70 -9.04
CA LEU A 105 9.47 4.54 -9.97
C LEU A 105 8.63 5.77 -10.28
N GLY A 106 9.17 6.95 -10.02
CA GLY A 106 8.41 8.18 -10.13
C GLY A 106 9.26 9.41 -10.35
N TYR A 107 8.59 10.56 -10.42
CA TYR A 107 9.25 11.84 -10.66
C TYR A 107 8.80 12.87 -9.62
N GLN A 108 9.74 13.56 -9.00
CA GLN A 108 9.44 14.61 -8.03
C GLN A 108 9.29 15.97 -8.72
N ILE A 109 8.20 16.66 -8.40
CA ILE A 109 7.92 18.02 -8.84
C ILE A 109 7.92 18.90 -7.60
N ASP A 110 8.81 19.89 -7.59
CA ASP A 110 9.01 20.82 -6.48
C ASP A 110 8.27 22.14 -6.72
N PHE A 111 7.58 22.62 -5.68
CA PHE A 111 6.85 23.89 -5.66
C PHE A 111 7.36 24.78 -4.53
N PHE A 112 7.09 26.08 -4.62
CA PHE A 112 7.39 27.06 -3.56
C PHE A 112 8.84 26.99 -3.05
N LYS A 113 9.82 27.02 -3.98
CA LYS A 113 11.26 26.87 -3.70
C LYS A 113 11.62 25.54 -3.01
N GLY A 114 10.90 24.47 -3.34
CA GLY A 114 11.13 23.12 -2.82
C GLY A 114 10.57 22.85 -1.44
N ARG A 115 9.68 23.71 -0.90
CA ARG A 115 8.99 23.45 0.37
C ARG A 115 7.87 22.44 0.22
N LEU A 116 7.12 22.48 -0.88
CA LEU A 116 6.08 21.52 -1.20
C LEU A 116 6.54 20.68 -2.37
N TYR A 117 6.25 19.38 -2.37
CA TYR A 117 6.53 18.52 -3.51
C TYR A 117 5.39 17.54 -3.77
N LEU A 118 5.28 17.16 -5.04
CA LEU A 118 4.45 16.06 -5.54
C LEU A 118 5.34 14.98 -6.14
N LYS A 119 4.98 13.72 -5.94
CA LYS A 119 5.68 12.56 -6.47
C LYS A 119 4.67 11.59 -7.08
N PRO A 120 4.20 11.83 -8.31
CA PRO A 120 3.56 10.78 -9.10
C PRO A 120 4.57 9.65 -9.36
N ALA A 121 4.11 8.42 -9.22
CA ALA A 121 4.90 7.21 -9.41
C ALA A 121 4.02 6.06 -9.92
N LEU A 122 4.67 5.07 -10.52
CA LEU A 122 4.11 3.75 -10.72
C LEU A 122 4.73 2.80 -9.70
N SER A 123 3.89 1.96 -9.12
CA SER A 123 4.27 1.00 -8.09
C SER A 123 4.19 -0.43 -8.59
N PHE A 124 5.13 -1.23 -8.10
CA PHE A 124 5.05 -2.67 -8.06
C PHE A 124 4.85 -3.08 -6.59
N ASN A 125 3.75 -3.74 -6.31
CA ASN A 125 3.38 -4.19 -4.99
C ASN A 125 3.49 -5.71 -4.92
N TYR A 126 4.03 -6.23 -3.82
CA TYR A 126 4.22 -7.66 -3.61
C TYR A 126 4.12 -8.02 -2.13
N TRP A 127 3.36 -9.05 -1.77
CA TRP A 127 3.27 -9.55 -0.40
C TRP A 127 3.63 -11.04 -0.33
N PRO A 128 4.93 -11.38 -0.15
CA PRO A 128 5.38 -12.77 -0.10
C PRO A 128 4.86 -13.54 1.11
N VAL A 129 4.52 -12.83 2.19
CA VAL A 129 4.00 -13.41 3.43
C VAL A 129 2.62 -12.82 3.67
N ASN A 130 1.62 -13.68 3.80
CA ASN A 130 0.24 -13.33 4.10
C ASN A 130 -0.40 -14.53 4.82
N THR A 131 -0.69 -14.42 6.11
CA THR A 131 -1.00 -15.58 6.97
C THR A 131 -2.38 -15.49 7.61
N ASP A 132 -2.86 -16.65 8.07
CA ASP A 132 -4.00 -16.77 9.00
C ASP A 132 -5.34 -16.19 8.50
N PHE A 133 -5.51 -16.18 7.17
CA PHE A 133 -6.78 -15.86 6.53
C PHE A 133 -7.86 -16.87 6.95
N PRO A 134 -9.04 -16.41 7.40
CA PRO A 134 -10.19 -17.29 7.57
C PRO A 134 -10.54 -18.01 6.25
N ASP A 135 -11.07 -19.23 6.32
CA ASP A 135 -11.33 -20.08 5.14
C ASP A 135 -12.13 -19.36 4.05
N THR A 136 -13.14 -18.58 4.45
CA THR A 136 -14.00 -17.84 3.53
C THR A 136 -13.28 -16.68 2.84
N PHE A 137 -12.30 -16.06 3.48
CA PHE A 137 -11.45 -15.04 2.87
C PHE A 137 -10.41 -15.70 1.95
N GLN A 138 -9.85 -16.84 2.39
CA GLN A 138 -8.86 -17.58 1.61
C GLN A 138 -9.42 -18.07 0.27
N GLN A 139 -10.71 -18.40 0.21
CA GLN A 139 -11.39 -18.77 -1.04
C GLN A 139 -11.36 -17.64 -2.08
N LYS A 140 -11.46 -16.38 -1.66
CA LYS A 140 -11.32 -15.21 -2.54
C LYS A 140 -9.87 -14.94 -2.89
N GLU A 141 -8.97 -14.97 -1.90
CA GLU A 141 -7.53 -14.74 -2.10
C GLU A 141 -6.91 -15.66 -3.15
N LYS A 142 -7.31 -16.95 -3.19
CA LYS A 142 -6.74 -17.94 -4.12
C LYS A 142 -6.94 -17.60 -5.60
N ASN A 143 -7.91 -16.74 -5.92
CA ASN A 143 -8.20 -16.33 -7.29
C ASN A 143 -7.26 -15.23 -7.79
N TRP A 144 -6.49 -14.60 -6.89
CA TRP A 144 -5.71 -13.41 -7.19
C TRP A 144 -4.23 -13.59 -6.85
N PRO A 145 -3.33 -12.95 -7.62
CA PRO A 145 -1.91 -13.00 -7.32
C PRO A 145 -1.61 -12.22 -6.04
N ASN A 146 -0.46 -12.51 -5.44
CA ASN A 146 0.07 -11.74 -4.32
C ASN A 146 0.93 -10.53 -4.75
N TYR A 147 0.71 -10.03 -5.97
CA TYR A 147 1.40 -8.87 -6.53
C TYR A 147 0.51 -8.04 -7.45
N ILE A 148 0.84 -6.76 -7.61
CA ILE A 148 0.24 -5.85 -8.60
C ILE A 148 1.35 -5.09 -9.31
N PHE A 149 1.23 -4.94 -10.63
CA PHE A 149 2.09 -4.10 -11.45
C PHE A 149 1.39 -2.79 -11.82
N PHE A 150 2.20 -1.74 -12.00
CA PHE A 150 1.78 -0.45 -12.55
C PHE A 150 0.66 0.26 -11.78
N GLU A 151 0.61 0.10 -10.46
CA GLU A 151 -0.37 0.81 -9.64
C GLU A 151 0.02 2.29 -9.53
N PRO A 152 -0.85 3.23 -9.91
CA PRO A 152 -0.57 4.64 -9.79
C PRO A 152 -0.47 5.04 -8.33
N HIS A 153 0.59 5.74 -7.97
CA HIS A 153 0.84 6.22 -6.61
C HIS A 153 1.18 7.70 -6.64
N LEU A 154 0.59 8.48 -5.72
CA LEU A 154 0.89 9.90 -5.57
C LEU A 154 1.27 10.20 -4.13
N ASN A 155 2.51 10.64 -3.91
CA ASN A 155 2.90 11.20 -2.63
C ASN A 155 2.90 12.72 -2.69
N ILE A 156 2.29 13.36 -1.68
CA ILE A 156 2.34 14.79 -1.45
C ILE A 156 3.12 15.00 -0.15
N GLY A 157 4.07 15.92 -0.12
CA GLY A 157 4.84 16.16 1.09
C GLY A 157 5.39 17.56 1.20
N PHE A 158 5.78 17.89 2.43
CA PHE A 158 6.31 19.20 2.79
C PHE A 158 7.70 19.05 3.43
N ARG A 159 8.63 19.92 3.06
CA ARG A 159 9.95 20.06 3.68
C ARG A 159 9.92 21.22 4.66
N PHE A 160 10.21 20.90 5.92
CA PHE A 160 10.35 21.85 7.01
C PHE A 160 11.82 22.06 7.36
#